data_AF-A0A955PRG0-F1
#
_entry.id   AF-A0A955PRG0-F1
#
_cell.length_a   1.000
_cell.length_b   1.000
_cell.length_c   1.000
_cell.angle_alpha   90.00
_cell.angle_beta   90.00
_cell.angle_gamma   90.00
#
_symmetry.space_group_name_H-M   'P 1'
#
loop_
_entity.id
_entity.type
_entity.pdbx_description
1 polymer ?
#
loop_
_entity_poly.entity_id
_entity_poly.type
_entity_poly.pdbx_seq_one_letter_code
_entity_poly.pdbx_strand_id
1 'polypeptide(L)'
;HLKSGPTVFAVEDRHHVLNRIDEAIDPLLARDRDVILLGDFNTMGAGDWQSRDAELKNLRRKVAKEKPGFVDLTLHPQCSHYFRGRGGWLDHVLVPQEMQEVTVTTVQVTGYCAVAGCERIRGNYPLAYRQLSDHCPVVLEIENTDQD
;
A
#
# COMPACT_ATOMS: atom_id res chain seq x y z
N HIS A 1 3.49 1.39 -8.83
CA HIS A 1 3.11 -0.01 -9.06
C HIS A 1 4.37 -0.87 -9.10
N LEU A 2 4.53 -1.81 -8.16
CA LEU A 2 5.72 -2.66 -8.06
C LEU A 2 5.49 -4.04 -8.70
N LYS A 3 6.57 -4.82 -8.85
CA LYS A 3 6.56 -6.13 -9.51
C LYS A 3 5.55 -7.09 -8.89
N SER A 4 4.58 -7.54 -9.69
CA SER A 4 3.64 -8.59 -9.30
C SER A 4 4.24 -9.99 -9.44
N GLY A 5 3.68 -10.94 -8.70
CA GLY A 5 4.03 -12.35 -8.73
C GLY A 5 4.45 -12.90 -7.36
N PRO A 6 4.03 -14.13 -7.01
CA PRO A 6 4.36 -14.77 -5.74
C PRO A 6 5.66 -15.59 -5.83
N THR A 7 6.75 -15.00 -6.29
CA THR A 7 8.05 -15.70 -6.43
C THR A 7 9.15 -14.97 -5.66
N VAL A 8 10.22 -15.69 -5.29
CA VAL A 8 11.38 -15.10 -4.63
C VAL A 8 11.98 -13.96 -5.47
N PHE A 9 12.13 -14.18 -6.78
CA PHE A 9 12.61 -13.13 -7.70
C PHE A 9 11.71 -11.89 -7.73
N ALA A 10 10.38 -12.06 -7.65
CA ALA A 10 9.47 -10.92 -7.60
C ALA A 10 9.61 -10.14 -6.27
N VAL A 11 9.80 -10.84 -5.15
CA VAL A 11 10.11 -10.20 -3.86
C VAL A 11 11.42 -9.41 -3.94
N GLU A 12 12.46 -9.98 -4.54
CA GLU A 12 13.75 -9.31 -4.74
C GLU A 12 13.62 -8.06 -5.62
N ASP A 13 12.89 -8.13 -6.74
CA ASP A 13 12.60 -6.99 -7.60
C ASP A 13 11.88 -5.87 -6.83
N ARG A 14 10.85 -6.21 -6.04
CA ARG A 14 10.14 -5.23 -5.19
C ARG A 14 11.08 -4.60 -4.18
N HIS A 15 11.89 -5.39 -3.48
CA HIS A 15 12.88 -4.88 -2.55
C HIS A 15 13.91 -3.97 -3.25
N HIS A 16 14.35 -4.31 -4.46
CA HIS A 16 15.28 -3.48 -5.23
C HIS A 16 14.69 -2.11 -5.55
N VAL A 17 13.42 -2.04 -5.96
CA VAL A 17 12.75 -0.75 -6.21
C VAL A 17 12.55 0.03 -4.92
N LEU A 18 12.16 -0.62 -3.83
CA LEU A 18 12.01 0.03 -2.53
C LEU A 18 13.33 0.60 -1.97
N ASN A 19 14.49 0.06 -2.36
CA ASN A 19 15.81 0.62 -2.00
C ASN A 19 16.10 1.98 -2.66
N ARG A 20 15.30 2.37 -3.64
CA ARG A 20 15.53 3.57 -4.45
C ARG A 20 14.47 4.64 -4.19
N ILE A 21 13.71 4.51 -3.12
CA ILE A 21 12.72 5.52 -2.71
C ILE A 21 13.45 6.84 -2.45
N ASP A 22 14.48 6.84 -1.59
CA ASP A 22 15.31 8.02 -1.33
C ASP A 22 15.80 8.70 -2.64
N GLU A 23 16.35 7.94 -3.58
CA GLU A 23 16.81 8.47 -4.88
C GLU A 23 15.69 9.11 -5.70
N ALA A 24 14.49 8.53 -5.65
CA ALA A 24 13.35 8.97 -6.44
C ALA A 24 12.70 10.24 -5.86
N ILE A 25 12.72 10.41 -4.54
CA ILE A 25 12.07 11.52 -3.85
C ILE A 25 13.01 12.69 -3.57
N ASP A 26 14.33 12.51 -3.62
CA ASP A 26 15.32 13.56 -3.34
C ASP A 26 15.04 14.89 -4.09
N PRO A 27 14.69 14.89 -5.39
CA PRO A 27 14.35 16.14 -6.09
C PRO A 27 13.08 16.84 -5.57
N LEU A 28 12.17 16.09 -4.96
CA LEU A 28 10.93 16.60 -4.36
C LEU A 28 11.21 17.18 -2.97
N LEU A 29 12.03 16.48 -2.17
CA LEU A 29 12.40 16.91 -0.81
C LEU A 29 13.16 18.23 -0.76
N ALA A 30 13.81 18.63 -1.87
CA ALA A 30 14.40 19.94 -2.01
C ALA A 30 13.38 21.10 -2.12
N ARG A 31 12.11 20.78 -2.40
CA ARG A 31 11.02 21.74 -2.57
C ARG A 31 10.06 21.71 -1.40
N ASP A 32 9.72 20.51 -0.94
CA ASP A 32 8.68 20.26 0.03
C ASP A 32 8.92 18.90 0.70
N ARG A 33 8.68 18.80 2.01
CA ARG A 33 8.82 17.56 2.78
C ARG A 33 7.55 16.71 2.79
N ASP A 34 6.42 17.28 2.35
CA ASP A 34 5.12 16.63 2.24
C ASP A 34 5.04 15.71 1.03
N VAL A 35 5.79 14.60 1.10
CA VAL A 35 5.82 13.58 0.06
C VAL A 35 5.05 12.35 0.50
N ILE A 36 3.88 12.12 -0.09
CA ILE A 36 3.10 10.90 0.14
C ILE A 36 3.36 9.90 -0.99
N LEU A 37 3.69 8.66 -0.64
CA LEU A 37 3.90 7.58 -1.61
C LEU A 37 2.69 6.63 -1.61
N LEU A 38 2.07 6.48 -2.78
CA LEU A 38 0.83 5.72 -2.96
C LEU A 38 1.00 4.63 -4.03
N GLY A 39 0.31 3.51 -3.83
CA GLY A 39 -0.07 2.61 -4.92
C GLY A 39 0.07 1.13 -4.61
N ASP A 40 -0.11 0.31 -5.64
CA ASP A 40 0.03 -1.14 -5.56
C ASP A 40 1.51 -1.55 -5.46
N PHE A 41 1.88 -2.07 -4.30
CA PHE A 41 3.22 -2.56 -4.02
C PHE A 41 3.33 -4.07 -4.21
N ASN A 42 2.22 -4.77 -4.51
CA ASN A 42 2.21 -6.21 -4.76
C ASN A 42 2.89 -7.03 -3.64
N THR A 43 2.73 -6.64 -2.36
CA THR A 43 3.28 -7.34 -1.19
C THR A 43 2.59 -8.69 -0.95
N MET A 44 2.83 -9.64 -1.87
CA MET A 44 2.19 -10.95 -1.95
C MET A 44 3.03 -12.07 -1.30
N GLY A 45 4.28 -11.79 -0.93
CA GLY A 45 5.26 -12.79 -0.55
C GLY A 45 5.75 -13.64 -1.72
N ALA A 46 6.33 -14.80 -1.38
CA ALA A 46 6.83 -15.83 -2.30
C ALA A 46 5.87 -17.04 -2.39
N GLY A 47 4.56 -16.78 -2.36
CA GLY A 47 3.53 -17.81 -2.53
C GLY A 47 2.94 -18.38 -1.25
N ASP A 48 3.39 -17.91 -0.09
CA ASP A 48 2.87 -18.30 1.22
C ASP A 48 2.66 -17.08 2.12
N TRP A 49 1.90 -17.28 3.20
CA TRP A 49 1.53 -16.21 4.13
C TRP A 49 2.70 -15.74 4.99
N GLN A 50 3.66 -16.60 5.31
CA GLN A 50 4.80 -16.25 6.16
C GLN A 50 5.77 -15.33 5.41
N SER A 51 6.05 -15.64 4.13
CA SER A 51 6.86 -14.78 3.28
C SER A 51 6.19 -13.44 3.00
N ARG A 52 4.86 -13.41 2.84
CA ARG A 52 4.08 -12.15 2.75
C ARG A 52 4.23 -11.30 4.01
N ASP A 53 4.05 -11.90 5.19
CA ASP A 53 4.14 -11.17 6.46
C ASP A 53 5.56 -10.67 6.73
N ALA A 54 6.57 -11.46 6.35
CA ALA A 54 7.97 -11.05 6.38
C ALA A 54 8.24 -9.89 5.42
N GLU A 55 7.70 -9.92 4.20
CA GLU A 55 7.80 -8.85 3.22
C GLU A 55 7.18 -7.54 3.73
N LEU A 56 5.94 -7.59 4.26
CA LEU A 56 5.29 -6.42 4.86
C LEU A 56 6.11 -5.83 6.01
N LYS A 57 6.66 -6.69 6.87
CA LYS A 57 7.53 -6.26 7.97
C LYS A 57 8.83 -5.63 7.46
N ASN A 58 9.40 -6.15 6.39
CA ASN A 58 10.61 -5.61 5.76
C ASN A 58 10.33 -4.27 5.08
N LEU A 59 9.23 -4.14 4.34
CA LEU A 59 8.76 -2.89 3.76
C LEU A 59 8.70 -1.80 4.83
N ARG A 60 7.93 -2.03 5.91
CA ARG A 60 7.76 -1.05 7.01
C ARG A 60 9.07 -0.65 7.65
N ARG A 61 9.94 -1.62 7.95
CA ARG A 61 11.27 -1.36 8.52
C ARG A 61 12.18 -0.57 7.59
N LYS A 62 12.02 -0.75 6.29
CA LYS A 62 12.85 -0.08 5.29
C LYS A 62 12.41 1.36 5.13
N VAL A 63 11.12 1.58 4.82
CA VAL A 63 10.57 2.91 4.58
C VAL A 63 10.69 3.81 5.81
N ALA A 64 10.66 3.25 7.02
CA ALA A 64 10.93 3.98 8.26
C ALA A 64 12.39 4.46 8.43
N LYS A 65 13.34 3.96 7.62
CA LYS A 65 14.76 4.33 7.65
C LYS A 65 15.20 5.23 6.49
N GLU A 66 14.33 5.39 5.48
CA GLU A 66 14.50 6.37 4.40
C GLU A 66 14.53 7.78 5.01
N LYS A 67 14.86 8.80 4.22
CA LYS A 67 14.83 10.21 4.66
C LYS A 67 13.77 10.96 3.85
N PRO A 68 12.71 11.51 4.45
CA PRO A 68 12.50 11.81 5.89
C PRO A 68 12.01 10.63 6.76
N GLY A 69 11.77 9.47 6.17
CA GLY A 69 11.29 8.28 6.88
C GLY A 69 9.77 8.23 6.93
N PHE A 70 9.21 7.06 6.67
CA PHE A 70 7.78 6.91 6.38
C PHE A 70 7.08 5.93 7.33
N VAL A 71 5.78 6.13 7.50
CA VAL A 71 4.84 5.18 8.10
C VAL A 71 3.90 4.64 7.03
N ASP A 72 3.72 3.33 7.02
CA ASP A 72 2.69 2.64 6.23
C ASP A 72 1.36 2.70 6.99
N LEU A 73 0.41 3.51 6.50
CA LEU A 73 -0.90 3.64 7.12
C LEU A 73 -1.70 2.34 6.99
N THR A 74 -2.48 2.03 8.02
CA THR A 74 -3.26 0.78 8.02
C THR A 74 -4.52 0.94 7.19
N LEU A 75 -4.86 -0.06 6.36
CA LEU A 75 -6.12 -0.07 5.63
C LEU A 75 -7.30 -0.49 6.51
N HIS A 76 -8.46 0.13 6.32
CA HIS A 76 -9.74 -0.34 6.85
C HIS A 76 -10.82 -0.44 5.75
N PRO A 77 -11.35 -1.65 5.48
CA PRO A 77 -10.92 -2.95 6.01
C PRO A 77 -9.52 -3.34 5.51
N GLN A 78 -8.88 -4.35 6.12
CA GLN A 78 -7.48 -4.74 5.88
C GLN A 78 -7.22 -5.50 4.55
N CYS A 79 -7.82 -5.05 3.46
CA CYS A 79 -7.59 -5.54 2.12
C CYS A 79 -7.91 -4.45 1.10
N SER A 80 -7.14 -4.40 0.02
CA SER A 80 -7.31 -3.50 -1.10
C SER A 80 -7.60 -4.22 -2.41
N HIS A 81 -7.52 -5.55 -2.45
CA HIS A 81 -7.79 -6.32 -3.65
C HIS A 81 -8.42 -7.68 -3.34
N TYR A 82 -8.94 -8.34 -4.39
CA TYR A 82 -9.42 -9.71 -4.33
C TYR A 82 -8.77 -10.60 -5.38
N PHE A 83 -8.20 -11.73 -4.95
CA PHE A 83 -7.74 -12.77 -5.88
C PHE A 83 -8.46 -14.10 -5.58
N ARG A 84 -9.14 -14.66 -6.59
CA ARG A 84 -9.93 -15.90 -6.46
C ARG A 84 -10.90 -15.86 -5.27
N GLY A 85 -11.51 -14.71 -5.03
CA GLY A 85 -12.49 -14.48 -3.96
C GLY A 85 -11.90 -14.30 -2.57
N ARG A 86 -10.57 -14.23 -2.41
CA ARG A 86 -9.92 -13.91 -1.14
C ARG A 86 -9.42 -12.48 -1.15
N GLY A 87 -9.74 -11.72 -0.10
CA GLY A 87 -9.20 -10.39 0.10
C GLY A 87 -7.72 -10.42 0.48
N GLY A 88 -6.96 -9.44 0.02
CA GLY A 88 -5.59 -9.19 0.48
C GLY A 88 -5.20 -7.72 0.40
N TRP A 89 -4.10 -7.36 1.06
CA TRP A 89 -3.57 -6.01 1.10
C TRP A 89 -2.36 -5.92 0.19
N LEU A 90 -2.47 -5.14 -0.90
CA LEU A 90 -1.38 -4.85 -1.83
C LEU A 90 -1.15 -3.35 -2.08
N ASP A 91 -2.14 -2.51 -1.81
CA ASP A 91 -2.04 -1.06 -1.98
C ASP A 91 -1.61 -0.40 -0.68
N HIS A 92 -0.58 0.44 -0.75
CA HIS A 92 0.02 1.08 0.41
C HIS A 92 -0.08 2.60 0.32
N VAL A 93 -0.12 3.20 1.50
CA VAL A 93 -0.09 4.64 1.71
C VAL A 93 1.04 4.92 2.68
N LEU A 94 2.16 5.41 2.16
CA LEU A 94 3.31 5.78 2.98
C LEU A 94 3.32 7.30 3.15
N VAL A 95 3.32 7.73 4.40
CA VAL A 95 3.34 9.15 4.77
C VAL A 95 4.62 9.46 5.56
N PRO A 96 5.24 10.64 5.38
CA PRO A 96 6.38 11.03 6.19
C PRO A 96 6.01 11.00 7.68
N GLN A 97 6.93 10.57 8.54
CA GLN A 97 6.69 10.50 9.98
C GLN A 97 6.44 11.87 10.63
N GLU A 98 6.97 12.92 10.02
CA GLU A 98 6.94 14.29 10.53
C GLU A 98 5.80 15.13 9.94
N MET A 99 5.07 14.61 8.93
CA MET A 99 3.96 15.30 8.26
C MET A 99 2.78 15.48 9.23
N GLN A 100 2.29 16.71 9.40
CA GLN A 100 1.26 17.06 10.40
C GLN A 100 -0.16 17.10 9.79
N GLU A 101 -0.24 17.26 8.48
CA GLU A 101 -1.43 17.37 7.63
C GLU A 101 -2.20 16.04 7.57
N VAL A 102 -1.50 14.93 7.83
CA VAL A 102 -2.09 13.60 7.93
C VAL A 102 -2.27 13.21 9.40
N THR A 103 -3.47 13.49 9.92
CA THR A 103 -3.83 13.19 11.32
C THR A 103 -4.36 11.76 11.50
N VAL A 104 -4.66 11.05 10.41
CA VAL A 104 -5.23 9.71 10.43
C VAL A 104 -4.15 8.63 10.47
N THR A 105 -4.38 7.59 11.28
CA THR A 105 -3.51 6.40 11.32
C THR A 105 -4.03 5.25 10.44
N THR A 106 -5.25 5.40 9.93
CA THR A 106 -5.98 4.41 9.16
C THR A 106 -6.61 5.07 7.95
N VAL A 107 -6.45 4.45 6.77
CA VAL A 107 -7.03 4.89 5.50
C VAL A 107 -8.22 4.02 5.11
N GLN A 108 -9.21 4.61 4.47
CA GLN A 108 -10.46 3.91 4.13
C GLN A 108 -10.30 3.19 2.79
N VAL A 109 -10.72 1.93 2.72
CA VAL A 109 -10.88 1.21 1.46
C VAL A 109 -12.35 1.23 1.09
N THR A 110 -12.64 1.64 -0.15
CA THR A 110 -14.00 1.78 -0.66
C THR A 110 -14.36 0.69 -1.68
N GLY A 111 -15.55 0.77 -2.28
CA GLY A 111 -15.99 -0.20 -3.28
C GLY A 111 -16.30 -1.57 -2.68
N TYR A 112 -16.16 -2.62 -3.49
CA TYR A 112 -16.59 -3.96 -3.07
C TYR A 112 -15.71 -4.58 -1.98
N CYS A 113 -14.49 -4.08 -1.74
CA CYS A 113 -13.67 -4.51 -0.61
C CYS A 113 -14.28 -4.02 0.71
N ALA A 114 -14.77 -2.78 0.77
CA ALA A 114 -15.52 -2.26 1.91
C ALA A 114 -16.79 -3.06 2.15
N VAL A 115 -17.57 -3.32 1.08
CA VAL A 115 -18.83 -4.07 1.17
C VAL A 115 -18.61 -5.51 1.65
N ALA A 116 -17.57 -6.17 1.16
CA ALA A 116 -17.27 -7.56 1.53
C ALA A 116 -16.46 -7.68 2.83
N GLY A 117 -15.92 -6.59 3.39
CA GLY A 117 -15.20 -6.59 4.67
C GLY A 117 -13.97 -7.53 4.68
N CYS A 118 -13.31 -7.73 3.54
CA CYS A 118 -12.23 -8.72 3.34
C CYS A 118 -12.64 -10.18 3.53
N GLU A 119 -13.93 -10.47 3.69
CA GLU A 119 -14.44 -11.84 3.72
C GLU A 119 -14.37 -12.49 2.35
N ARG A 120 -14.43 -13.82 2.33
CA ARG A 120 -14.36 -14.57 1.08
C ARG A 120 -15.63 -14.34 0.23
N ILE A 121 -15.46 -13.79 -0.97
CA ILE A 121 -16.53 -13.70 -1.96
C ILE A 121 -16.72 -15.09 -2.62
N ARG A 122 -17.97 -15.57 -2.66
CA ARG A 122 -18.35 -16.84 -3.29
C ARG A 122 -19.39 -16.60 -4.38
N GLY A 123 -19.36 -17.41 -5.43
CA GLY A 123 -20.32 -17.32 -6.53
C GLY A 123 -20.00 -16.16 -7.48
N ASN A 124 -20.99 -15.33 -7.78
CA ASN A 124 -20.85 -14.23 -8.72
C ASN A 124 -20.04 -13.09 -8.12
N TYR A 125 -18.90 -12.79 -8.73
CA TYR A 125 -18.09 -11.64 -8.37
C TYR A 125 -18.84 -10.32 -8.68
N PRO A 126 -18.63 -9.26 -7.86
CA PRO A 126 -19.16 -7.93 -8.13
C PRO A 126 -18.89 -7.47 -9.56
N LEU A 127 -19.79 -6.68 -10.14
CA LEU A 127 -19.59 -6.20 -11.52
C LEU A 127 -18.30 -5.36 -11.64
N ALA A 128 -18.03 -4.51 -10.64
CA ALA A 128 -16.81 -3.72 -10.55
C ALA A 128 -15.54 -4.60 -10.59
N TYR A 129 -15.54 -5.73 -9.87
CA TYR A 129 -14.45 -6.71 -9.92
C TYR A 129 -14.20 -7.24 -11.34
N ARG A 130 -15.29 -7.53 -12.06
CA ARG A 130 -15.22 -8.17 -13.39
C ARG A 130 -14.93 -7.20 -14.53
N GLN A 131 -15.25 -5.92 -14.36
CA GLN A 131 -15.24 -4.94 -15.46
C GLN A 131 -14.31 -3.74 -15.24
N LEU A 132 -13.91 -3.45 -13.99
CA LEU A 132 -13.12 -2.27 -13.67
C LEU A 132 -11.74 -2.64 -13.13
N SER A 133 -11.69 -3.33 -12.00
CA SER A 133 -10.44 -3.66 -11.32
C SER A 133 -10.69 -4.76 -10.29
N ASP A 134 -9.70 -5.62 -10.07
CA ASP A 134 -9.62 -6.52 -8.93
C ASP A 134 -9.07 -5.86 -7.65
N HIS A 135 -8.66 -4.59 -7.76
CA HIS A 135 -8.36 -3.67 -6.65
C HIS A 135 -9.51 -2.71 -6.34
N CYS A 136 -9.51 -2.22 -5.12
CA CYS A 136 -10.46 -1.29 -4.56
C CYS A 136 -9.77 0.04 -4.24
N PRO A 137 -10.45 1.19 -4.42
CA PRO A 137 -9.85 2.48 -4.14
C PRO A 137 -9.51 2.62 -2.65
N VAL A 138 -8.28 3.06 -2.37
CA VAL A 138 -7.82 3.48 -1.05
C VAL A 138 -7.91 5.00 -0.98
N VAL A 139 -8.55 5.51 0.07
CA VAL A 139 -8.85 6.93 0.28
C VAL A 139 -8.09 7.42 1.50
N LEU A 140 -7.20 8.39 1.28
CA LEU A 140 -6.54 9.18 2.30
C LEU A 140 -7.16 10.57 2.30
N GLU A 141 -7.59 11.02 3.47
CA GLU A 141 -8.00 12.41 3.70
C GLU A 141 -6.82 13.16 4.33
N ILE A 142 -6.55 14.36 3.82
CA ILE A 142 -5.44 15.22 4.23
C ILE A 142 -6.04 16.59 4.57
N GLU A 143 -5.59 17.20 5.65
CA GLU A 143 -6.00 18.56 6.00
C GLU A 143 -5.50 19.55 4.93
N ASN A 144 -6.37 20.47 4.51
CA ASN A 144 -6.02 21.49 3.53
C ASN A 144 -5.36 22.71 4.22
N THR A 145 -4.25 22.45 4.90
CA THR A 145 -3.43 23.42 5.61
C THR A 145 -1.97 23.04 5.44
N ASP A 146 -1.10 24.04 5.36
CA ASP A 146 0.35 23.88 5.32
C ASP A 146 0.89 24.16 6.74
N GLN A 147 1.36 23.13 7.45
CA GLN A 147 1.74 23.22 8.88
C GLN A 147 3.25 23.13 9.14
N ASP A 148 4.10 23.08 8.12
CA ASP A 148 5.57 23.06 8.26
C ASP A 148 6.36 24.03 7.37
#